data_AF-A0A375DW39-F1
#
_entry.id   AF-A0A375DW39-F1
#
_cell.length_a   1.000
_cell.length_b   1.000
_cell.length_c   1.000
_cell.angle_alpha   90.00
_cell.angle_beta   90.00
_cell.angle_gamma   90.00
#
_symmetry.space_group_name_H-M   'P 1'
#
loop_
_entity.id
_entity.type
_entity.pdbx_description
1 polymer ?
#
loop_
_entity_poly.entity_id
_entity_poly.type
_entity_poly.pdbx_seq_one_letter_code
_entity_poly.pdbx_strand_id
1 'polypeptide(L)'
;MKANECTVTLGEGVATIKRRGTRGTIVANVLGTVEANGVEVICLDRLVHGIFESELGGWQVSGAVTTLLARPIGPVPEKGTQNS
;
A
#
# COMPACT_ATOMS: atom_id res chain seq x y z
N MET A 1 -7.42 23.32 -1.07
CA MET A 1 -7.33 22.24 -2.08
C MET A 1 -8.72 21.67 -2.27
N LYS A 2 -9.24 21.55 -3.49
CA LYS A 2 -10.50 20.82 -3.70
C LYS A 2 -10.22 19.35 -3.39
N ALA A 3 -10.90 18.79 -2.40
CA ALA A 3 -10.90 17.35 -2.18
C ALA A 3 -11.25 16.69 -3.51
N ASN A 4 -10.34 15.88 -4.06
CA ASN A 4 -10.63 15.11 -5.24
C ASN A 4 -11.69 14.09 -4.83
N GLU A 5 -12.95 14.41 -5.14
CA GLU A 5 -14.09 13.55 -4.84
C GLU A 5 -13.82 12.16 -5.41
N CYS A 6 -13.74 11.18 -4.53
CA CYS A 6 -13.41 9.82 -4.89
C CYS A 6 -14.16 8.83 -4.02
N THR A 7 -14.38 7.64 -4.57
CA THR A 7 -15.02 6.52 -3.90
C THR A 7 -13.98 5.45 -3.63
N VAL A 8 -13.94 4.97 -2.39
CA VAL A 8 -13.12 3.84 -1.95
C VAL A 8 -14.05 2.67 -1.69
N THR A 9 -13.71 1.49 -2.19
CA THR A 9 -14.47 0.24 -1.99
C THR A 9 -13.50 -0.87 -1.62
N LEU A 10 -13.81 -1.61 -0.56
CA LEU A 10 -13.04 -2.76 -0.09
C LEU A 10 -13.84 -4.04 -0.33
N GLY A 11 -13.20 -5.09 -0.82
CA GLY A 11 -13.83 -6.39 -1.04
C GLY A 11 -12.86 -7.38 -1.66
N GLU A 12 -13.08 -8.68 -1.42
CA GLU A 12 -12.31 -9.78 -2.06
C GLU A 12 -10.77 -9.63 -1.96
N GLY A 13 -10.28 -9.03 -0.87
CA GLY A 13 -8.84 -8.79 -0.67
C GLY A 13 -8.26 -7.66 -1.52
N VAL A 14 -9.09 -6.82 -2.13
CA VAL A 14 -8.66 -5.65 -2.91
C VAL A 14 -9.34 -4.36 -2.43
N ALA A 15 -8.63 -3.25 -2.63
CA ALA A 15 -9.14 -1.90 -2.50
C ALA A 15 -9.26 -1.26 -3.88
N THR A 16 -10.45 -0.75 -4.19
CA THR A 16 -10.77 -0.07 -5.45
C THR A 16 -10.99 1.41 -5.18
N ILE A 17 -10.29 2.26 -5.91
CA ILE A 17 -10.38 3.72 -5.79
C ILE A 17 -10.80 4.32 -7.12
N LYS A 18 -11.96 4.96 -7.14
CA LYS A 18 -12.49 5.70 -8.30
C LYS A 18 -12.47 7.19 -8.02
N ARG A 19 -11.65 7.94 -8.74
CA ARG A 19 -11.66 9.42 -8.69
C ARG A 19 -12.70 9.97 -9.66
N ARG A 20 -13.46 10.97 -9.24
CA ARG A 20 -14.41 11.67 -10.11
C ARG A 20 -13.65 12.39 -11.22
N GLY A 21 -14.15 12.30 -12.45
CA GLY A 21 -13.54 12.95 -13.61
C GLY A 21 -12.35 12.20 -14.23
N THR A 22 -11.88 11.09 -13.63
CA THR A 22 -10.89 10.22 -14.26
C THR A 22 -11.56 9.02 -14.91
N ARG A 23 -11.03 8.57 -16.06
CA ARG A 23 -11.50 7.34 -16.71
C ARG A 23 -11.04 6.08 -15.96
N GLY A 24 -9.83 6.11 -15.39
CA GLY A 24 -9.25 4.98 -14.68
C GLY A 24 -9.83 4.74 -13.29
N THR A 25 -9.79 3.48 -12.87
CA THR A 25 -10.01 3.00 -11.50
C THR A 25 -8.70 2.39 -11.03
N ILE A 26 -8.25 2.76 -9.84
CA ILE A 26 -7.06 2.17 -9.23
C ILE A 26 -7.49 0.96 -8.42
N VAL A 27 -6.78 -0.16 -8.56
CA VAL A 27 -6.98 -1.37 -7.77
C VAL A 27 -5.66 -1.70 -7.08
N ALA A 28 -5.72 -1.96 -5.78
CA ALA A 28 -4.60 -2.37 -4.95
C ALA A 28 -4.96 -3.62 -4.15
N ASN A 29 -4.00 -4.52 -3.94
CA ASN A 29 -4.22 -5.69 -3.09
C ASN A 29 -4.14 -5.26 -1.62
N VAL A 30 -5.02 -5.81 -0.80
CA VAL A 30 -4.97 -5.71 0.66
C VAL A 30 -3.99 -6.75 1.17
N LEU A 31 -2.89 -6.28 1.75
CA LEU A 31 -1.88 -7.13 2.37
C LEU A 31 -2.30 -7.59 3.77
N GLY A 32 -3.15 -6.81 4.42
CA GLY A 32 -3.66 -7.09 5.75
C GLY A 32 -4.32 -5.86 6.38
N THR A 33 -4.89 -6.09 7.56
CA THR A 33 -5.53 -5.07 8.38
C THR A 33 -4.82 -5.02 9.71
N VAL A 34 -4.59 -3.80 10.21
CA VAL A 34 -4.03 -3.54 11.54
C VAL A 34 -5.01 -2.67 12.30
N GLU A 35 -5.37 -3.05 13.52
CA GLU A 35 -6.06 -2.16 14.45
C GLU A 35 -5.03 -1.49 15.35
N ALA A 36 -5.00 -0.16 15.37
CA ALA A 36 -4.11 0.61 16.22
C ALA A 36 -4.85 1.82 16.80
N ASN A 37 -4.81 1.99 18.12
CA ASN A 37 -5.44 3.11 18.83
C ASN A 37 -6.94 3.28 18.49
N GLY A 38 -7.67 2.18 18.29
CA GLY A 38 -9.09 2.19 17.92
C GLY A 38 -9.37 2.56 16.46
N VAL A 39 -8.35 2.55 15.61
CA VAL A 39 -8.46 2.83 14.17
C VAL A 39 -8.07 1.59 13.38
N GLU A 40 -8.92 1.22 12.43
CA GLU A 40 -8.62 0.18 11.43
C GLU A 40 -7.77 0.76 10.30
N VAL A 41 -6.64 0.12 10.04
CA VAL A 41 -5.67 0.51 9.01
C VAL A 41 -5.56 -0.61 7.98
N ILE A 42 -5.83 -0.28 6.71
CA ILE A 42 -5.72 -1.21 5.59
C ILE A 42 -4.37 -1.04 4.92
N CYS A 43 -3.55 -2.09 4.92
CA CYS A 43 -2.25 -2.09 4.28
C CYS A 43 -2.38 -2.51 2.81
N LEU A 44 -1.92 -1.66 1.89
CA LEU A 44 -2.03 -1.89 0.44
C LEU A 44 -0.67 -2.21 -0.19
N ASP A 45 -0.70 -2.97 -1.30
CA ASP A 45 0.50 -3.36 -2.05
C ASP A 45 1.18 -2.22 -2.82
N ARG A 46 0.52 -1.07 -2.95
CA ARG A 46 1.01 0.08 -3.70
C ARG A 46 0.50 1.40 -3.16
N LEU A 47 1.22 2.47 -3.50
CA LEU A 47 0.76 3.84 -3.27
C LEU A 47 -0.39 4.18 -4.21
N VAL A 48 -1.54 4.56 -3.64
CA VAL A 48 -2.76 4.93 -4.41
C VAL A 48 -3.07 6.43 -4.39
N HIS A 49 -2.42 7.18 -3.48
CA HIS A 49 -2.60 8.61 -3.29
C HIS A 49 -1.38 9.41 -3.77
N GLY A 50 -1.58 10.69 -4.08
CA GLY A 50 -0.47 11.59 -4.41
C GLY A 50 0.40 11.93 -3.20
N ILE A 51 1.65 12.36 -3.42
CA ILE A 51 2.61 12.73 -2.34
C ILE A 51 2.05 13.82 -1.41
N PHE A 52 1.19 14.70 -1.93
CA PHE A 52 0.57 15.80 -1.18
C PHE A 52 -0.87 15.48 -0.73
N GLU A 53 -1.38 14.27 -0.98
CA GLU A 53 -2.74 13.86 -0.67
C GLU A 53 -2.74 13.14 0.67
N SER A 54 -3.46 13.69 1.66
CA SER A 54 -3.61 13.11 3.00
C SER A 54 -4.97 12.44 3.21
N GLU A 55 -5.93 12.63 2.30
CA GLU A 55 -7.28 12.08 2.40
C GLU A 55 -7.83 11.58 1.05
N LEU A 56 -8.58 10.47 1.08
CA LEU A 56 -9.30 9.91 -0.06
C LEU A 56 -10.68 9.41 0.37
N GLY A 57 -11.75 10.02 -0.12
CA GLY A 57 -13.12 9.50 0.08
C GLY A 57 -13.49 9.33 1.55
N GLY A 58 -13.01 10.23 2.42
CA GLY A 58 -13.21 10.17 3.87
C GLY A 58 -12.16 9.34 4.64
N TRP A 59 -11.24 8.66 3.96
CA TRP A 59 -10.16 7.91 4.58
C TRP A 59 -8.91 8.77 4.73
N GLN A 60 -8.30 8.75 5.91
CA GLN A 60 -6.94 9.25 6.10
C GLN A 60 -5.97 8.30 5.39
N VAL A 61 -5.07 8.85 4.58
CA VAL A 61 -4.09 8.06 3.83
C VAL A 61 -2.68 8.51 4.18
N SER A 62 -1.80 7.53 4.31
CA SER A 62 -0.38 7.74 4.55
C SER A 62 0.42 6.78 3.68
N GLY A 63 1.61 7.23 3.27
CA GLY A 63 2.43 6.51 2.30
C GLY A 63 3.03 5.23 2.89
N ALA A 64 2.27 4.14 2.89
CA ALA A 64 2.80 2.81 3.10
C ALA A 64 3.39 2.31 1.78
N VAL A 65 4.71 2.51 1.59
CA VAL A 65 5.48 1.81 0.57
C VAL A 65 5.74 0.41 1.12
N THR A 66 5.06 -0.63 0.63
CA THR A 66 5.50 -1.99 1.00
C THR A 66 6.76 -2.31 0.19
N THR A 67 7.91 -2.34 0.88
CA THR A 67 9.14 -2.96 0.39
C THR A 67 9.39 -4.18 1.26
N LEU A 68 9.31 -5.38 0.69
CA LEU A 68 9.53 -6.63 1.41
C LEU A 68 10.94 -7.15 1.12
N LEU A 69 11.77 -7.25 2.16
CA LEU A 69 13.12 -7.81 2.10
C LEU A 69 13.11 -9.26 2.59
N ALA A 70 13.78 -10.14 1.85
CA ALA A 70 13.90 -11.56 2.18
C ALA A 70 15.38 -11.97 2.32
N ARG A 71 15.62 -12.96 3.18
CA ARG A 71 16.90 -13.67 3.31
C ARG A 71 16.66 -15.19 3.22
N PRO A 72 17.67 -16.00 2.87
CA PRO A 72 17.53 -17.45 2.85
C PRO A 72 17.13 -18.01 4.22
N ILE A 73 16.25 -19.00 4.22
CA ILE A 73 16.03 -19.87 5.38
C ILE A 73 16.99 -21.05 5.23
N GLY A 74 18.11 -21.00 5.94
CA GLY A 74 19.17 -22.00 5.89
C GLY A 74 20.57 -21.38 6.02
N PRO A 75 21.64 -22.21 6.12
CA PRO A 75 23.01 -21.70 6.18
C PRO A 75 23.30 -20.87 4.94
N VAL A 76 23.84 -19.66 5.14
CA VAL A 76 24.40 -18.86 4.04
C VAL A 76 25.63 -19.62 3.54
N PRO A 77 25.73 -19.99 2.25
CA PRO A 77 26.96 -20.56 1.72
C PRO A 77 28.10 -19.61 2.05
N GLU A 78 29.19 -20.12 2.64
CA GLU A 78 30.37 -19.29 2.91
C GLU A 78 30.75 -18.59 1.62
N LYS A 79 30.90 -17.26 1.68
CA LYS A 79 31.41 -16.49 0.56
C LYS A 79 32.75 -17.11 0.19
N GLY A 80 32.79 -17.83 -0.93
CA GLY A 80 34.03 -18.37 -1.47
C GLY A 80 35.04 -17.23 -1.54
N THR A 81 36.17 -17.42 -0.87
CA THR A 81 37.30 -16.49 -0.86
C THR A 81 37.64 -16.12 -2.30
N GLN A 82 37.27 -14.92 -2.74
CA GLN A 82 37.88 -14.36 -3.94
C GLN A 82 39.28 -13.93 -3.54
N ASN A 83 40.22 -14.87 -3.70
CA ASN A 83 41.64 -14.56 -3.77
C ASN A 83 41.87 -13.70 -5.01
N SER A 84 42.32 -12.47 -4.82
CA SER A 84 43.23 -11.75 -5.72
C SER A 84 43.94 -10.67 -4.94
#